data_AF-A0A0F9X5N7-F1
#
_entry.id   AF-A0A0F9X5N7-F1
#
_cell.length_a   1.000
_cell.length_b   1.000
_cell.length_c   1.000
_cell.angle_alpha   90.00
_cell.angle_beta   90.00
_cell.angle_gamma   90.00
#
_symmetry.space_group_name_H-M   'P 1'
#
loop_
_entity.id
_entity.type
_entity.pdbx_description
1 polymer ?
#
loop_
_entity_poly.entity_id
_entity_poly.type
_entity_poly.pdbx_seq_one_letter_code
_entity_poly.pdbx_strand_id
1 'polypeptide(L)'
;MMNVSFSTGRAALRLSRSSFRHLCASRVAGFAYHSYPLPSKIPEPPTSDNLSKSSLAQPEALPRVHETRPPPQHDAVPKPMAPPQVEAQSPSPTTSSVPPSPKVVETDAQKTQPAPAARPRSKLRARKAAMKLTPAAVEQLRALLNQPDPKLIKVGVRNRGCSGLAYQLEYVDKPGAFDELVEQDGVKVLIDSKALFSIIGSEMDWAEDKLSQKFVFKNPNIKEQCGCGESFMV
;
A
#
# COMPACT_ATOMS: atom_id res chain seq x y z
N MET A 1 51.30 44.61 -24.02
CA MET A 1 51.17 44.91 -22.58
C MET A 1 51.32 43.61 -21.81
N MET A 2 52.34 43.61 -20.93
CA MET A 2 52.68 42.70 -19.84
C MET A 2 52.16 41.25 -19.81
N ASN A 3 53.12 40.33 -19.96
CA ASN A 3 53.17 39.01 -19.32
C ASN A 3 53.04 39.13 -17.80
N VAL A 4 52.28 38.23 -17.16
CA VAL A 4 52.56 37.81 -15.78
C VAL A 4 52.28 36.31 -15.63
N SER A 5 53.37 35.54 -15.56
CA SER A 5 53.38 34.16 -15.06
C SER A 5 53.36 34.19 -13.53
N PHE A 6 52.56 33.33 -12.89
CA PHE A 6 52.69 33.05 -11.46
C PHE A 6 53.10 31.59 -11.22
N SER A 7 54.26 31.50 -10.57
CA SER A 7 54.96 30.32 -10.11
C SER A 7 54.25 29.64 -8.94
N THR A 8 54.34 28.31 -8.98
CA THR A 8 54.27 27.30 -7.92
C THR A 8 54.47 27.75 -6.47
N GLY A 9 53.68 27.14 -5.57
CA GLY A 9 53.94 27.07 -4.13
C GLY A 9 53.40 25.76 -3.52
N ARG A 10 54.30 24.78 -3.33
CA ARG A 10 54.07 23.58 -2.52
C ARG A 10 54.04 23.97 -1.04
N ALA A 11 53.00 23.58 -0.32
CA ALA A 11 53.00 23.58 1.14
C ALA A 11 52.61 22.18 1.65
N ALA A 12 53.63 21.43 2.06
CA ALA A 12 53.48 20.19 2.82
C ALA A 12 53.32 20.56 4.30
N LEU A 13 52.19 20.20 4.91
CA LEU A 13 52.00 20.30 6.35
C LEU A 13 51.69 18.93 6.95
N ARG A 14 52.35 18.73 8.08
CA ARG A 14 52.75 17.46 8.68
C ARG A 14 51.55 16.78 9.36
N LEU A 15 51.40 15.47 9.13
CA LEU A 15 50.57 14.61 9.97
C LEU A 15 51.21 14.51 11.36
N SER A 16 50.56 15.08 12.37
CA SER A 16 50.86 14.82 13.78
C SER A 16 49.93 13.74 14.30
N ARG A 17 50.49 12.54 14.51
CA ARG A 17 49.89 11.45 15.28
C ARG A 17 49.95 11.83 16.76
N SER A 18 48.80 12.05 17.39
CA SER A 18 48.69 12.07 18.84
C SER A 18 47.70 11.00 19.31
N SER A 19 48.25 9.93 19.88
CA SER A 19 47.54 8.90 20.63
C SER A 19 46.78 9.51 21.81
N PHE A 20 45.45 9.45 21.76
CA PHE A 20 44.62 9.54 22.95
C PHE A 20 44.08 8.15 23.28
N ARG A 21 44.80 7.46 24.18
CA ARG A 21 44.28 6.30 24.89
C ARG A 21 43.46 6.84 26.08
N HIS A 22 42.14 6.90 25.92
CA HIS A 22 41.25 6.99 27.07
C HIS A 22 40.81 5.57 27.46
N LEU A 23 41.46 5.05 28.49
CA LEU A 23 40.86 4.06 29.38
C LEU A 23 39.97 4.83 30.36
N CYS A 24 38.66 4.59 30.35
CA CYS A 24 37.86 4.72 31.57
C CYS A 24 36.60 3.86 31.45
N ALA A 25 36.31 3.20 32.57
CA ALA A 25 35.54 1.98 32.69
C ALA A 25 34.05 2.11 32.35
N SER A 26 33.52 1.05 31.76
CA SER A 26 32.10 0.74 31.66
C SER A 26 31.46 0.70 33.06
N ARG A 27 30.64 1.71 33.39
CA ARG A 27 29.66 1.58 34.47
C ARG A 27 28.47 0.80 33.92
N VAL A 28 28.35 -0.46 34.32
CA VAL A 28 27.10 -1.20 34.23
C VAL A 28 26.15 -0.60 35.26
N ALA A 29 25.23 0.26 34.82
CA ALA A 29 24.09 0.66 35.63
C ALA A 29 23.15 -0.54 35.72
N GLY A 30 23.18 -1.23 36.86
CA GLY A 30 22.19 -2.24 37.18
C GLY A 30 20.82 -1.59 37.28
N PHE A 31 19.92 -1.92 36.36
CA PHE A 31 18.49 -1.63 36.52
C PHE A 31 17.98 -2.54 37.65
N ALA A 32 17.92 -2.01 38.86
CA ALA A 32 17.23 -2.67 39.96
C ALA A 32 15.73 -2.63 39.65
N TYR A 33 15.19 -3.75 39.17
CA TYR A 33 13.77 -3.92 38.93
C TYR A 33 13.04 -3.80 40.29
N HIS A 34 12.27 -2.73 40.46
CA HIS A 34 11.42 -2.56 41.63
C HIS A 34 10.01 -3.01 41.28
N SER A 35 9.62 -4.19 41.75
CA SER A 35 8.28 -4.71 41.58
C SER A 35 7.32 -3.87 42.44
N TYR A 36 6.54 -3.00 41.81
CA TYR A 36 5.46 -2.28 42.48
C TYR A 36 4.35 -3.28 42.85
N PRO A 37 3.93 -3.38 44.12
CA PRO A 37 2.73 -4.11 44.48
C PRO A 37 1.50 -3.40 43.91
N LEU A 38 0.66 -4.15 43.20
CA LEU A 38 -0.61 -3.65 42.65
C LEU A 38 -1.52 -3.18 43.81
N PRO A 39 -2.12 -1.99 43.73
CA PRO A 39 -3.07 -1.53 44.73
C PRO A 39 -4.33 -2.42 44.71
N SER A 40 -4.59 -3.09 45.83
CA SER A 40 -5.68 -4.07 46.02
C SER A 40 -7.05 -3.45 46.31
N LYS A 41 -7.25 -2.16 46.00
CA LYS A 41 -8.52 -1.47 46.25
C LYS A 41 -8.94 -0.68 45.02
N ILE A 42 -9.76 -1.34 44.19
CA ILE A 42 -10.54 -0.69 43.15
C ILE A 42 -11.72 -0.02 43.89
N PRO A 43 -11.87 1.31 43.85
CA PRO A 43 -13.06 1.94 44.40
C PRO A 43 -14.27 1.51 43.58
N GLU A 44 -15.26 0.93 44.26
CA GLU A 44 -16.53 0.55 43.65
C GLU A 44 -17.25 1.80 43.13
N PRO A 45 -17.91 1.71 41.96
CA PRO A 45 -18.66 2.83 41.42
C PRO A 45 -19.79 3.22 42.39
N PRO A 46 -20.12 4.51 42.53
CA PRO A 46 -21.22 4.93 43.38
C PRO A 46 -22.53 4.31 42.86
N THR A 47 -23.16 3.48 43.67
CA THR A 47 -24.55 3.07 43.47
C THR A 47 -25.41 4.33 43.54
N SER A 48 -26.11 4.63 42.45
CA SER A 48 -27.09 5.71 42.39
C SER A 48 -28.32 5.33 43.22
N ASP A 49 -28.21 5.46 44.54
CA ASP A 49 -29.35 5.47 45.45
C ASP A 49 -30.05 6.83 45.32
N ASN A 50 -30.86 6.98 44.27
CA ASN A 50 -32.08 7.80 44.18
C ASN A 50 -32.52 7.91 42.72
N LEU A 51 -33.00 6.80 42.16
CA LEU A 51 -33.98 6.85 41.08
C LEU A 51 -35.25 6.22 41.65
N SER A 52 -36.25 7.06 41.87
CA SER A 52 -37.62 6.65 42.16
C SER A 52 -38.00 5.53 41.20
N LYS A 53 -38.28 4.34 41.74
CA LYS A 53 -38.85 3.21 41.00
C LYS A 53 -40.24 3.62 40.52
N SER A 54 -40.29 4.29 39.37
CA SER A 54 -41.48 4.38 38.55
C SER A 54 -41.76 2.98 38.02
N SER A 55 -42.68 2.32 38.68
CA SER A 55 -43.36 1.11 38.22
C SER A 55 -43.86 1.30 36.79
N LEU A 56 -43.10 0.79 35.82
CA LEU A 56 -43.52 0.60 34.43
C LEU A 56 -43.29 -0.88 34.04
N ALA A 57 -43.59 -1.78 34.98
CA ALA A 57 -43.94 -3.14 34.62
C ALA A 57 -45.40 -3.14 34.13
N GLN A 58 -45.62 -2.73 32.88
CA GLN A 58 -46.74 -3.31 32.13
C GLN A 58 -46.30 -4.71 31.70
N PRO A 59 -47.09 -5.76 31.95
CA PRO A 59 -46.84 -7.06 31.35
C PRO A 59 -47.37 -6.99 29.91
N GLU A 60 -46.67 -6.29 29.02
CA GLU A 60 -46.91 -6.50 27.59
C GLU A 60 -46.22 -7.79 27.18
N ALA A 61 -47.05 -8.76 26.82
CA ALA A 61 -46.63 -10.03 26.28
C ALA A 61 -45.68 -9.80 25.10
N LEU A 62 -44.51 -10.45 25.15
CA LEU A 62 -43.57 -10.53 24.04
C LEU A 62 -44.34 -10.88 22.75
N PRO A 63 -44.20 -10.12 21.65
CA PRO A 63 -44.79 -10.52 20.39
C PRO A 63 -44.17 -11.84 19.97
N ARG A 64 -45.03 -12.85 19.82
CA ARG A 64 -44.66 -14.17 19.33
C ARG A 64 -44.01 -14.00 17.98
N VAL A 65 -42.78 -14.50 17.84
CA VAL A 65 -42.02 -14.58 16.60
C VAL A 65 -42.92 -15.24 15.57
N HIS A 66 -43.48 -14.47 14.64
CA HIS A 66 -44.18 -15.03 13.50
C HIS A 66 -43.10 -15.50 12.53
N GLU A 67 -42.89 -16.80 12.48
CA GLU A 67 -42.21 -17.46 11.38
C GLU A 67 -42.87 -17.06 10.06
N THR A 68 -42.28 -16.09 9.35
CA THR A 68 -42.47 -15.94 7.91
C THR A 68 -41.43 -16.79 7.18
N ARG A 69 -41.41 -18.09 7.50
CA ARG A 69 -40.82 -19.12 6.62
C ARG A 69 -41.99 -19.88 5.98
N PRO A 70 -42.12 -19.87 4.64
CA PRO A 70 -43.06 -20.74 3.97
C PRO A 70 -42.74 -22.21 4.33
N PRO A 71 -43.74 -23.07 4.57
CA PRO A 71 -43.49 -24.47 4.89
C PRO A 71 -42.76 -25.14 3.71
N PRO A 72 -41.77 -26.01 3.97
CA PRO A 72 -41.25 -26.86 2.92
C PRO A 72 -42.37 -27.78 2.44
N GLN A 73 -42.74 -27.68 1.17
CA GLN A 73 -43.62 -28.65 0.55
C GLN A 73 -42.88 -29.98 0.50
N HIS A 74 -43.39 -30.94 1.27
CA HIS A 74 -43.04 -32.35 1.16
C HIS A 74 -43.59 -32.87 -0.17
N ASP A 75 -42.76 -32.85 -1.21
CA ASP A 75 -42.95 -33.76 -2.33
C ASP A 75 -42.07 -34.99 -2.13
N ALA A 76 -42.73 -36.13 -2.32
CA ALA A 76 -42.26 -37.45 -1.98
C ALA A 76 -40.97 -37.85 -2.70
N VAL A 77 -40.12 -38.54 -1.96
CA VAL A 77 -39.15 -39.50 -2.49
C VAL A 77 -39.91 -40.57 -3.28
N PRO A 78 -39.41 -40.95 -4.46
CA PRO A 78 -39.01 -42.35 -4.57
C PRO A 78 -37.58 -42.49 -5.14
N LYS A 79 -36.74 -43.21 -4.38
CA LYS A 79 -35.63 -44.03 -4.88
C LYS A 79 -36.12 -45.50 -4.88
N PRO A 80 -35.47 -46.48 -5.51
CA PRO A 80 -34.39 -46.45 -6.52
C PRO A 80 -34.64 -47.45 -7.70
N MET A 81 -33.98 -47.28 -8.85
CA MET A 81 -33.63 -48.44 -9.71
C MET A 81 -32.37 -48.17 -10.55
N ALA A 82 -31.62 -49.24 -10.79
CA ALA A 82 -30.18 -49.31 -11.08
C ALA A 82 -29.81 -49.06 -12.58
N PRO A 83 -28.51 -49.08 -12.95
CA PRO A 83 -27.95 -48.52 -14.20
C PRO A 83 -27.96 -49.51 -15.38
N PRO A 84 -27.67 -49.06 -16.62
CA PRO A 84 -26.32 -49.34 -17.15
C PRO A 84 -25.72 -48.29 -18.13
N GLN A 85 -24.42 -48.02 -17.93
CA GLN A 85 -23.29 -48.04 -18.88
C GLN A 85 -23.20 -47.10 -20.12
N VAL A 86 -21.94 -46.70 -20.36
CA VAL A 86 -21.24 -46.25 -21.59
C VAL A 86 -21.65 -44.87 -22.17
N GLU A 87 -20.77 -43.99 -22.66
CA GLU A 87 -19.42 -44.12 -23.22
C GLU A 87 -18.69 -42.77 -23.19
N ALA A 88 -17.36 -42.81 -23.13
CA ALA A 88 -16.46 -41.67 -23.09
C ALA A 88 -16.48 -40.84 -24.39
N GLN A 89 -16.48 -39.51 -24.27
CA GLN A 89 -16.17 -38.62 -25.38
C GLN A 89 -14.79 -37.98 -25.14
N SER A 90 -13.77 -38.63 -25.68
CA SER A 90 -12.51 -37.97 -26.04
C SER A 90 -12.66 -37.30 -27.41
N PRO A 91 -12.05 -36.12 -27.63
CA PRO A 91 -12.10 -35.44 -28.92
C PRO A 91 -11.23 -36.16 -29.96
N SER A 92 -11.79 -36.32 -31.16
CA SER A 92 -11.17 -36.91 -32.33
C SER A 92 -9.99 -36.07 -32.85
N PRO A 93 -8.84 -36.67 -33.19
CA PRO A 93 -7.82 -36.07 -34.04
C PRO A 93 -8.10 -36.41 -35.51
N THR A 94 -8.20 -35.39 -36.37
CA THR A 94 -8.23 -35.60 -37.83
C THR A 94 -6.83 -35.43 -38.39
N THR A 95 -6.35 -36.53 -38.97
CA THR A 95 -5.11 -36.70 -39.73
C THR A 95 -5.20 -36.15 -41.16
N SER A 96 -4.02 -36.03 -41.78
CA SER A 96 -3.71 -36.10 -43.23
C SER A 96 -3.42 -34.74 -43.89
N SER A 97 -2.15 -34.32 -44.03
CA SER A 97 -1.11 -34.75 -44.99
C SER A 97 -1.35 -34.25 -46.43
N VAL A 98 -0.43 -33.42 -46.95
CA VAL A 98 0.35 -33.59 -48.21
C VAL A 98 1.07 -32.26 -48.53
N PRO A 99 2.40 -32.26 -48.82
CA PRO A 99 3.11 -31.12 -49.38
C PRO A 99 3.14 -31.19 -50.93
N PRO A 100 3.29 -30.04 -51.60
CA PRO A 100 4.19 -30.01 -52.75
C PRO A 100 5.21 -28.86 -52.66
N SER A 101 6.43 -29.19 -53.07
CA SER A 101 7.61 -28.34 -53.13
C SER A 101 7.58 -27.35 -54.33
N PRO A 102 8.66 -26.62 -54.66
CA PRO A 102 8.66 -25.17 -54.77
C PRO A 102 8.62 -24.68 -56.23
N LYS A 103 8.16 -23.44 -56.45
CA LYS A 103 8.43 -22.72 -57.69
C LYS A 103 9.02 -21.34 -57.39
N VAL A 104 10.27 -21.25 -57.86
CA VAL A 104 11.08 -20.09 -58.22
C VAL A 104 10.34 -19.02 -59.02
N VAL A 105 11.04 -17.89 -59.20
CA VAL A 105 10.87 -16.78 -60.17
C VAL A 105 10.21 -15.56 -59.53
N GLU A 106 10.69 -14.33 -59.65
CA GLU A 106 11.97 -13.71 -60.01
C GLU A 106 11.77 -12.22 -59.67
N THR A 107 12.88 -11.55 -59.41
CA THR A 107 13.04 -10.11 -59.35
C THR A 107 12.27 -9.39 -60.46
N ASP A 108 11.46 -8.39 -60.10
CA ASP A 108 11.33 -7.21 -60.95
C ASP A 108 11.11 -5.95 -60.13
N ALA A 109 11.62 -4.86 -60.67
CA ALA A 109 11.97 -3.66 -59.98
C ALA A 109 10.80 -2.67 -59.94
N GLN A 110 10.94 -1.71 -59.02
CA GLN A 110 10.62 -0.31 -59.27
C GLN A 110 9.16 0.13 -59.07
N LYS A 111 8.90 0.66 -57.86
CA LYS A 111 8.33 2.02 -57.76
C LYS A 111 8.70 2.67 -56.43
N THR A 112 9.74 3.50 -56.48
CA THR A 112 10.10 4.44 -55.41
C THR A 112 8.92 5.40 -55.20
N GLN A 113 8.20 5.22 -54.10
CA GLN A 113 7.24 6.20 -53.62
C GLN A 113 8.02 7.29 -52.86
N PRO A 114 7.82 8.59 -53.16
CA PRO A 114 8.46 9.66 -52.44
C PRO A 114 8.05 9.63 -50.96
N ALA A 115 9.04 9.71 -50.08
CA ALA A 115 8.88 9.64 -48.64
C ALA A 115 7.83 10.66 -48.16
N PRO A 116 6.83 10.25 -47.34
CA PRO A 116 5.91 11.20 -46.75
C PRO A 116 6.68 12.14 -45.82
N ALA A 117 6.50 13.44 -46.06
CA ALA A 117 7.10 14.51 -45.26
C ALA A 117 6.93 14.24 -43.75
N ALA A 118 8.04 14.30 -43.03
CA ALA A 118 8.12 13.98 -41.61
C ALA A 118 7.14 14.86 -40.82
N ARG A 119 6.09 14.24 -40.27
CA ARG A 119 5.18 14.91 -39.33
C ARG A 119 6.00 15.36 -38.11
N PRO A 120 5.79 16.59 -37.59
CA PRO A 120 6.49 17.04 -36.39
C PRO A 120 6.19 16.07 -35.25
N ARG A 121 7.26 15.49 -34.67
CA ARG A 121 7.15 14.56 -33.54
C ARG A 121 6.42 15.28 -32.40
N SER A 122 5.32 14.71 -31.91
CA SER A 122 4.58 15.31 -30.81
C SER A 122 5.49 15.39 -29.59
N LYS A 123 5.55 16.58 -28.97
CA LYS A 123 6.30 16.78 -27.73
C LYS A 123 5.62 15.90 -26.68
N LEU A 124 6.25 14.79 -26.31
CA LEU A 124 5.73 13.86 -25.31
C LEU A 124 5.46 14.66 -24.04
N ARG A 125 4.20 14.68 -23.60
CA ARG A 125 3.81 15.37 -22.37
C ARG A 125 4.55 14.72 -21.21
N ALA A 126 5.06 15.53 -20.28
CA ALA A 126 5.65 15.03 -19.05
C ALA A 126 4.62 14.13 -18.33
N ARG A 127 5.07 12.98 -17.82
CA ARG A 127 4.22 12.08 -17.04
C ARG A 127 3.77 12.80 -15.77
N LYS A 128 2.49 12.70 -15.44
CA LYS A 128 1.95 13.24 -14.18
C LYS A 128 2.49 12.39 -13.02
N ALA A 129 2.74 13.02 -11.87
CA ALA A 129 3.08 12.31 -10.65
C ALA A 129 1.94 11.36 -10.25
N ALA A 130 2.29 10.19 -9.68
CA ALA A 130 1.32 9.18 -9.30
C ALA A 130 0.32 9.66 -8.22
N MET A 131 0.78 10.42 -7.23
CA MET A 131 -0.04 10.99 -6.16
C MET A 131 0.42 12.41 -5.81
N LYS A 132 -0.40 13.15 -5.07
CA LYS A 132 -0.08 14.49 -4.57
C LYS A 132 0.10 14.49 -3.05
N LEU A 133 0.94 15.39 -2.55
CA LEU A 133 1.17 15.63 -1.13
C LEU A 133 0.62 16.99 -0.72
N THR A 134 -0.05 17.07 0.44
CA THR A 134 -0.38 18.36 1.05
C THR A 134 0.87 18.99 1.69
N PRO A 135 0.92 20.32 1.86
CA PRO A 135 2.05 20.97 2.52
C PRO A 135 2.30 20.42 3.94
N ALA A 136 1.22 20.12 4.69
CA ALA A 136 1.33 19.51 6.02
C ALA A 136 1.98 18.11 5.98
N ALA A 137 1.62 17.28 5.01
CA ALA A 137 2.26 15.98 4.81
C ALA A 137 3.74 16.11 4.43
N VAL A 138 4.09 17.08 3.58
CA VAL A 138 5.49 17.37 3.20
C VAL A 138 6.31 17.76 4.42
N GLU A 139 5.82 18.67 5.26
CA GLU A 139 6.52 19.09 6.49
C GLU A 139 6.79 17.92 7.42
N GLN A 140 5.78 17.06 7.63
CA GLN A 140 5.95 15.90 8.49
C GLN A 140 6.92 14.87 7.90
N LEU A 141 6.88 14.63 6.59
CA LEU A 141 7.85 13.75 5.93
C LEU A 141 9.28 14.30 6.02
N ARG A 142 9.47 15.62 5.90
CA ARG A 142 10.78 16.25 6.13
C ARG A 142 11.25 16.02 7.56
N ALA A 143 10.37 16.16 8.54
CA ALA A 143 10.70 15.91 9.95
C ALA A 143 11.11 14.45 10.18
N LEU A 144 10.45 13.49 9.53
CA LEU A 144 10.80 12.07 9.58
C LEU A 144 12.14 11.76 8.91
N LEU A 145 12.47 12.44 7.80
CA LEU A 145 13.77 12.30 7.13
C LEU A 145 14.93 12.93 7.91
N ASN A 146 14.66 13.92 8.76
CA ASN A 146 15.69 14.58 9.59
C ASN A 146 16.02 13.81 10.89
N GLN A 147 15.38 12.68 11.13
CA GLN A 147 15.71 11.79 12.25
C GLN A 147 17.10 11.15 12.06
N PRO A 148 17.78 10.71 13.14
CA PRO A 148 19.14 10.17 13.07
C PRO A 148 19.30 8.98 12.11
N ASP A 149 18.22 8.21 11.90
CA ASP A 149 18.12 7.15 10.92
C ASP A 149 17.15 7.56 9.79
N PRO A 150 17.63 8.23 8.72
CA PRO A 150 16.79 8.66 7.62
C PRO A 150 16.29 7.44 6.83
N LYS A 151 15.00 7.12 6.95
CA LYS A 151 14.36 6.04 6.20
C LYS A 151 13.36 6.61 5.20
N LEU A 152 13.33 6.04 3.99
CA LEU A 152 12.32 6.36 3.00
C LEU A 152 10.98 5.76 3.44
N ILE A 153 9.90 6.48 3.17
CA ILE A 153 8.56 5.96 3.42
C ILE A 153 8.02 5.37 2.13
N LYS A 154 7.60 4.10 2.20
CA LYS A 154 6.92 3.39 1.14
C LYS A 154 5.44 3.25 1.47
N VAL A 155 4.60 3.68 0.54
CA VAL A 155 3.14 3.56 0.60
C VAL A 155 2.73 2.30 -0.14
N GLY A 156 2.08 1.40 0.59
CA GLY A 156 1.50 0.17 0.06
C GLY A 156 0.02 0.05 0.41
N VAL A 157 -0.59 -1.03 -0.05
CA VAL A 157 -1.93 -1.46 0.38
C VAL A 157 -1.85 -2.89 0.90
N ARG A 158 -2.67 -3.22 1.90
CA ARG A 158 -2.82 -4.58 2.44
C ARG A 158 -4.30 -4.91 2.54
N ASN A 159 -4.64 -6.19 2.35
CA ASN A 159 -6.00 -6.65 2.54
C ASN A 159 -6.40 -6.56 4.02
N ARG A 160 -7.57 -5.97 4.30
CA ARG A 160 -8.20 -5.86 5.62
C ARG A 160 -9.68 -6.23 5.49
N GLY A 161 -10.17 -7.09 6.38
CA GLY A 161 -11.56 -7.56 6.36
C GLY A 161 -11.88 -8.51 5.19
N CYS A 162 -13.17 -8.68 4.87
CA CYS A 162 -13.63 -9.66 3.87
C CYS A 162 -13.14 -9.36 2.45
N SER A 163 -13.07 -8.08 2.05
CA SER A 163 -12.70 -7.70 0.68
C SER A 163 -12.03 -6.32 0.59
N GLY A 164 -11.70 -5.70 1.72
CA GLY A 164 -11.19 -4.32 1.77
C GLY A 164 -9.68 -4.24 1.59
N LEU A 165 -9.21 -3.12 1.07
CA LEU A 165 -7.81 -2.70 1.08
C LEU A 165 -7.63 -1.63 2.17
N ALA A 166 -6.48 -1.61 2.82
CA ALA A 166 -6.07 -0.56 3.73
C ALA A 166 -4.69 -0.06 3.34
N TYR A 167 -4.47 1.25 3.50
CA TYR A 167 -3.15 1.83 3.27
C TYR A 167 -2.18 1.37 4.34
N GLN A 168 -0.96 1.04 3.93
CA GLN A 168 0.13 0.66 4.80
C GLN A 168 1.34 1.54 4.51
N LEU A 169 1.94 2.09 5.55
CA LEU A 169 3.22 2.78 5.46
C LEU A 169 4.32 1.85 5.99
N GLU A 170 5.44 1.82 5.28
CA GLU A 170 6.62 1.03 5.63
C GLU A 170 7.88 1.91 5.53
N TYR A 171 8.76 1.79 6.50
CA TYR A 171 10.09 2.41 6.45
C TYR A 171 11.05 1.50 5.69
N VAL A 172 11.72 2.04 4.68
CA VAL A 172 12.62 1.29 3.80
C VAL A 172 13.91 2.08 3.61
N ASP A 173 15.06 1.40 3.64
CA ASP A 173 16.36 2.06 3.45
C ASP A 173 16.68 2.30 1.96
N LYS A 174 16.19 1.44 1.07
CA LYS A 174 16.46 1.48 -0.38
C LYS A 174 15.19 1.26 -1.20
N PRO A 175 15.02 1.96 -2.33
CA PRO A 175 13.90 1.70 -3.24
C PRO A 175 13.96 0.29 -3.83
N GLY A 176 12.82 -0.38 -3.93
CA GLY A 176 12.67 -1.63 -4.64
C GLY A 176 12.72 -1.44 -6.17
N ALA A 177 12.91 -2.55 -6.90
CA ALA A 177 13.04 -2.51 -8.37
C ALA A 177 11.75 -2.07 -9.11
N PHE A 178 10.59 -2.29 -8.49
CA PHE A 178 9.28 -1.99 -9.06
C PHE A 178 8.57 -0.83 -8.34
N ASP A 179 9.25 -0.20 -7.38
CA ASP A 179 8.66 0.91 -6.64
C ASP A 179 8.72 2.18 -7.49
N GLU A 180 7.64 2.97 -7.47
CA GLU A 180 7.60 4.27 -8.12
C GLU A 180 8.06 5.36 -7.13
N LEU A 181 9.08 6.14 -7.53
CA LEU A 181 9.58 7.26 -6.75
C LEU A 181 8.80 8.53 -7.09
N VAL A 182 8.12 9.10 -6.09
CA VAL A 182 7.46 10.40 -6.19
C VAL A 182 8.28 11.41 -5.41
N GLU A 183 8.78 12.42 -6.12
CA GLU A 183 9.50 13.55 -5.53
C GLU A 183 8.61 14.80 -5.58
N GLN A 184 8.32 15.38 -4.40
CA GLN A 184 7.57 16.63 -4.28
C GLN A 184 8.20 17.50 -3.20
N ASP A 185 8.45 18.76 -3.52
CA ASP A 185 9.01 19.75 -2.59
C ASP A 185 10.27 19.27 -1.86
N GLY A 186 11.14 18.52 -2.56
CA GLY A 186 12.38 17.97 -2.03
C GLY A 186 12.24 16.73 -1.15
N VAL A 187 11.02 16.21 -0.96
CA VAL A 187 10.72 14.98 -0.23
C VAL A 187 10.54 13.82 -1.20
N LYS A 188 11.04 12.65 -0.83
CA LYS A 188 10.93 11.42 -1.62
C LYS A 188 10.01 10.42 -0.94
N VAL A 189 9.00 9.95 -1.66
CA VAL A 189 8.08 8.90 -1.22
C VAL A 189 8.11 7.77 -2.25
N LEU A 190 8.09 6.54 -1.77
CA LEU A 190 8.03 5.35 -2.61
C LEU A 190 6.61 4.82 -2.64
N ILE A 191 6.17 4.32 -3.79
CA ILE A 191 4.87 3.65 -3.95
C ILE A 191 5.14 2.20 -4.38
N ASP A 192 4.54 1.25 -3.67
CA ASP A 192 4.58 -0.16 -4.08
C ASP A 192 3.82 -0.34 -5.40
N SER A 193 4.45 -1.04 -6.34
CA SER A 193 3.85 -1.53 -7.59
C SER A 193 2.42 -2.08 -7.45
N LYS A 194 2.14 -2.83 -6.37
CA LYS A 194 0.81 -3.42 -6.11
C LYS A 194 -0.24 -2.37 -5.74
N ALA A 195 0.20 -1.32 -5.07
CA ALA A 195 -0.65 -0.25 -4.56
C ALA A 195 -0.85 0.89 -5.57
N LEU A 196 0.01 0.95 -6.59
CA LEU A 196 0.04 2.03 -7.57
C LEU A 196 -1.34 2.31 -8.17
N PHE A 197 -2.03 1.29 -8.69
CA PHE A 197 -3.35 1.45 -9.29
C PHE A 197 -4.42 1.95 -8.31
N SER A 198 -4.32 1.58 -7.05
CA SER A 198 -5.26 2.04 -6.01
C SER A 198 -4.96 3.46 -5.56
N ILE A 199 -3.70 3.91 -5.62
CA ILE A 199 -3.24 5.21 -5.08
C ILE A 199 -3.20 6.32 -6.16
N ILE A 200 -3.19 5.95 -7.44
CA ILE A 200 -3.09 6.94 -8.53
C ILE A 200 -4.17 8.02 -8.42
N GLY A 201 -3.73 9.28 -8.44
CA GLY A 201 -4.60 10.45 -8.36
C GLY A 201 -5.10 10.77 -6.94
N SER A 202 -4.67 10.03 -5.92
CA SER A 202 -4.95 10.35 -4.53
C SER A 202 -4.07 11.48 -4.01
N GLU A 203 -4.52 12.08 -2.91
CA GLU A 203 -3.82 13.11 -2.15
C GLU A 203 -3.54 12.61 -0.74
N MET A 204 -2.27 12.70 -0.31
CA MET A 204 -1.85 12.32 1.04
C MET A 204 -1.73 13.55 1.92
N ASP A 205 -2.43 13.50 3.05
CA ASP A 205 -2.56 14.56 4.03
C ASP A 205 -2.04 14.12 5.40
N TRP A 206 -1.71 15.07 6.27
CA TRP A 206 -1.31 14.82 7.65
C TRP A 206 -2.40 15.30 8.60
N ALA A 207 -2.97 14.38 9.38
CA ALA A 207 -3.97 14.70 10.39
C ALA A 207 -3.37 14.47 11.78
N GLU A 208 -3.38 15.54 12.57
CA GLU A 208 -2.97 15.53 13.97
C GLU A 208 -4.18 15.83 14.86
N ASP A 209 -4.63 14.80 15.58
CA ASP A 209 -5.61 14.88 16.64
C ASP A 209 -4.91 14.82 17.99
N LYS A 210 -5.61 15.22 19.06
CA LYS A 210 -5.06 15.23 20.44
C LYS A 210 -4.54 13.86 20.91
N LEU A 211 -5.05 12.77 20.33
CA LEU A 211 -4.73 11.40 20.71
C LEU A 211 -4.06 10.60 19.58
N SER A 212 -4.05 11.11 18.34
CA SER A 212 -3.57 10.36 17.19
C SER A 212 -2.95 11.25 16.13
N GLN A 213 -1.87 10.77 15.56
CA GLN A 213 -1.20 11.38 14.42
C GLN A 213 -1.16 10.34 13.30
N LYS A 214 -1.71 10.67 12.13
CA LYS A 214 -1.77 9.72 11.01
C LYS A 214 -1.75 10.43 9.66
N PHE A 215 -1.26 9.70 8.67
CA PHE A 215 -1.46 10.08 7.27
C PHE A 215 -2.85 9.68 6.82
N VAL A 216 -3.56 10.62 6.19
CA VAL A 216 -4.90 10.43 5.65
C VAL A 216 -4.85 10.53 4.13
N PHE A 217 -5.46 9.57 3.44
CA PHE A 217 -5.46 9.51 1.99
C PHE A 217 -6.84 9.86 1.44
N LYS A 218 -6.92 10.91 0.62
CA LYS A 218 -8.13 11.31 -0.10
C LYS A 218 -8.03 10.78 -1.53
N ASN A 219 -8.74 9.70 -1.81
CA ASN A 219 -8.69 9.03 -3.10
C ASN A 219 -10.05 9.12 -3.82
N PRO A 220 -10.12 9.79 -4.98
CA PRO A 220 -11.37 9.94 -5.72
C PRO A 220 -11.88 8.64 -6.36
N ASN A 221 -11.06 7.58 -6.41
CA ASN A 221 -11.42 6.29 -7.01
C ASN A 221 -12.08 5.33 -6.02
N ILE A 222 -12.22 5.70 -4.74
CA ILE A 222 -12.86 4.83 -3.74
C ILE A 222 -14.36 4.74 -4.05
N LYS A 223 -14.85 3.50 -4.19
CA LYS A 223 -16.28 3.20 -4.38
C LYS A 223 -17.00 3.14 -3.04
N GLU A 224 -16.42 2.41 -2.09
CA GLU A 224 -17.02 2.15 -0.78
C GLU A 224 -15.95 2.18 0.32
N GLN A 225 -16.30 2.74 1.47
CA GLN A 225 -15.45 2.74 2.67
C GLN A 225 -16.14 1.94 3.78
N CYS A 226 -15.37 1.14 4.52
CA CYS A 226 -15.89 0.40 5.66
C CYS A 226 -16.38 1.37 6.74
N GLY A 227 -17.42 1.01 7.50
CA GLY A 227 -18.02 1.87 8.53
C GLY A 227 -17.05 2.31 9.64
N CYS A 228 -15.94 1.58 9.86
CA CYS A 228 -14.87 2.00 10.76
C CYS A 228 -13.84 2.95 10.13
N GLY A 229 -13.90 3.18 8.82
CA GLY A 229 -13.01 4.09 8.09
C GLY A 229 -11.61 3.55 7.77
N GLU A 230 -11.25 2.35 8.25
CA GLU A 230 -9.88 1.83 8.13
C GLU A 230 -9.58 1.12 6.80
N SER A 231 -10.61 0.68 6.09
CA SER A 231 -10.47 -0.04 4.81
C SER A 231 -11.44 0.48 3.75
N PHE A 232 -11.07 0.35 2.48
CA PHE A 232 -11.78 0.85 1.32
C PHE A 232 -11.79 -0.16 0.17
N MET A 233 -12.69 0.05 -0.79
CA MET A 233 -12.79 -0.69 -2.05
C MET A 233 -12.69 0.28 -3.23
N VAL A 234 -11.91 -0.10 -4.25
CA VAL A 234 -11.64 0.69 -5.47
C VAL A 234 -12.28 0.04 -6.68
#